data_AF-A0A0E3B3Y8-F1
#
_entry.id   AF-A0A0E3B3Y8-F1
#
_cell.length_a   1.000
_cell.length_b   1.000
_cell.length_c   1.000
_cell.angle_alpha   90.00
_cell.angle_beta   90.00
_cell.angle_gamma   90.00
#
_symmetry.space_group_name_H-M   'P 1'
#
loop_
_entity.id
_entity.type
_entity.pdbx_description
1 polymer ?
#
loop_
_entity_poly.entity_id
_entity_poly.type
_entity_poly.pdbx_seq_one_letter_code
_entity_poly.pdbx_strand_id
1 'polypeptide(L)'
;MASLLFDCLFLSGLTKKEERLLFSLLDWKEISVQEWTEAGRFPESNSGQIVVRKTIEVDSLQTAIDWSKQPLLIGRIESFPLKKLFQQGLNYFLDLQTSQIVDIPLENVPQKKGLNSIVIGPDSLLFQRIRAHLKALGWETIPCRELSALNEIFKEYEPGLFFVDWERLSVRDTVDRLKNLPQRGIFPFVIGIRDVGRENLFQDLSIGIRDYCQDLYSEKEIFEILNHSIPTLEGESYGSEKFKRLVFKFRTGIQSAEIRVEKAASTQLSDSHLEKIKQRKILGWMSEFL
;
A
#
# COMPACT_ATOMS: atom_id res chain seq x y z
N MET A 1 19.80 4.97 7.49
CA MET A 1 19.21 6.15 8.14
C MET A 1 17.74 5.88 8.29
N ALA A 2 17.12 6.22 9.42
CA ALA A 2 15.68 6.07 9.57
C ALA A 2 14.96 7.08 8.66
N SER A 3 13.90 6.64 8.00
CA SER A 3 13.05 7.50 7.17
C SER A 3 11.77 7.79 7.93
N LEU A 4 11.30 9.04 7.87
CA LEU A 4 10.00 9.39 8.44
C LEU A 4 8.89 8.66 7.68
N LEU A 5 7.92 8.13 8.44
CA LEU A 5 6.72 7.53 7.85
C LEU A 5 5.98 8.55 6.97
N PHE A 6 5.79 9.75 7.51
CA PHE A 6 5.22 10.89 6.81
C PHE A 6 6.25 12.03 6.75
N ASP A 7 6.48 12.55 5.54
CA ASP A 7 7.40 13.66 5.27
C ASP A 7 6.65 14.91 4.74
N CYS A 8 5.32 14.82 4.60
CA CYS A 8 4.45 15.93 4.27
C CYS A 8 3.16 15.86 5.10
N LEU A 9 2.83 16.93 5.83
CA LEU A 9 1.58 17.07 6.58
C LEU A 9 0.70 18.13 5.94
N PHE A 10 -0.55 17.77 5.70
CA PHE A 10 -1.59 18.72 5.34
C PHE A 10 -2.51 18.92 6.55
N LEU A 11 -2.84 20.17 6.87
CA LEU A 11 -3.71 20.51 7.99
C LEU A 11 -5.04 21.05 7.48
N SER A 12 -6.15 20.64 8.12
CA SER A 12 -7.49 21.13 7.79
C SER A 12 -8.36 21.27 9.04
N GLY A 13 -8.83 22.49 9.33
CA GLY A 13 -9.79 22.70 10.43
C GLY A 13 -9.23 22.43 11.84
N LEU A 14 -7.93 22.63 12.05
CA LEU A 14 -7.30 22.58 13.37
C LEU A 14 -7.57 23.89 14.13
N THR A 15 -7.80 23.80 15.43
CA THR A 15 -7.80 24.96 16.32
C THR A 15 -6.38 25.45 16.58
N LYS A 16 -6.22 26.71 17.03
CA LYS A 16 -4.89 27.25 17.40
C LYS A 16 -4.18 26.44 18.50
N LYS A 17 -4.94 25.82 19.41
CA LYS A 17 -4.38 24.98 20.49
C LYS A 17 -3.83 23.67 19.92
N GLU A 18 -4.58 23.07 19.02
CA GLU A 18 -4.24 21.85 18.30
C GLU A 18 -3.01 22.03 17.39
N GLU A 19 -2.97 23.12 16.63
CA GLU A 19 -1.81 23.48 15.82
C GLU A 19 -0.55 23.66 16.68
N ARG A 20 -0.66 24.39 17.79
CA ARG A 20 0.45 24.54 18.75
C ARG A 20 0.89 23.20 19.31
N LEU A 21 -0.04 22.33 19.69
CA LEU A 21 0.27 21.01 20.21
C LEU A 21 1.01 20.16 19.18
N LEU A 22 0.57 20.17 17.91
CA LEU A 22 1.24 19.47 16.82
C LEU A 22 2.70 19.91 16.68
N PHE A 23 2.94 21.23 16.58
CA PHE A 23 4.31 21.74 16.44
C PHE A 23 5.16 21.45 17.67
N SER A 24 4.59 21.52 18.89
CA SER A 24 5.29 21.12 20.11
C SER A 24 5.62 19.62 20.14
N LEU A 25 4.77 18.76 19.60
CA LEU A 25 5.04 17.33 19.48
C LEU A 25 6.18 17.04 18.48
N LEU A 26 6.18 17.73 17.34
CA LEU A 26 7.24 17.62 16.34
C LEU A 26 8.59 18.07 16.92
N ASP A 27 8.60 19.21 17.62
CA ASP A 27 9.77 19.74 18.32
C ASP A 27 10.27 18.79 19.41
N TRP A 28 9.36 18.24 20.23
CA TRP A 28 9.69 17.24 21.24
C TRP A 28 10.30 15.95 20.67
N LYS A 29 9.92 15.58 19.44
CA LYS A 29 10.49 14.45 18.69
C LYS A 29 11.77 14.82 17.93
N GLU A 30 12.25 16.06 18.08
CA GLU A 30 13.41 16.60 17.35
C GLU A 30 13.24 16.55 15.82
N ILE A 31 11.99 16.61 15.34
CA ILE A 31 11.66 16.60 13.91
C ILE A 31 11.68 18.03 13.40
N SER A 32 12.58 18.32 12.46
CA SER A 32 12.65 19.63 11.81
C SER A 32 11.42 19.86 10.94
N VAL A 33 10.90 21.10 10.95
CA VAL A 33 9.67 21.45 10.23
C VAL A 33 9.92 22.60 9.25
N GLN A 34 9.31 22.53 8.07
CA GLN A 34 9.30 23.59 7.07
C GLN A 34 7.87 23.88 6.65
N GLU A 35 7.47 25.14 6.69
CA GLU A 35 6.15 25.55 6.22
C GLU A 35 6.13 25.65 4.69
N TRP A 36 5.10 25.08 4.07
CA TRP A 36 4.85 25.17 2.64
C TRP A 36 3.81 26.26 2.36
N THR A 37 4.30 27.46 2.02
CA THR A 37 3.47 28.64 1.78
C THR A 37 3.20 28.91 0.31
N GLU A 38 4.09 28.53 -0.60
CA GLU A 38 3.97 28.79 -2.04
C GLU A 38 3.03 27.82 -2.77
N ALA A 39 2.37 28.28 -3.82
CA ALA A 39 1.57 27.43 -4.71
C ALA A 39 2.46 26.86 -5.83
N GLY A 40 2.32 25.56 -6.14
CA GLY A 40 2.85 24.94 -7.35
C GLY A 40 4.27 24.35 -7.28
N ARG A 41 5.11 24.70 -6.29
CA ARG A 41 6.41 24.05 -6.07
C ARG A 41 6.50 23.46 -4.68
N PHE A 42 6.99 22.22 -4.58
CA PHE A 42 7.30 21.60 -3.30
C PHE A 42 8.58 22.24 -2.69
N PRO A 43 8.59 22.61 -1.40
CA PRO A 43 9.77 23.20 -0.77
C PRO A 43 10.97 22.25 -0.76
N GLU A 44 12.17 22.80 -0.93
CA GLU A 44 13.41 22.02 -0.75
C GLU A 44 13.56 21.65 0.74
N SER A 45 13.49 20.35 1.03
CA SER A 45 13.47 19.79 2.38
C SER A 45 14.65 18.83 2.60
N ASN A 46 15.31 18.90 3.76
CA ASN A 46 16.37 17.97 4.13
C ASN A 46 15.83 16.58 4.54
N SER A 47 16.72 15.58 4.57
CA SER A 47 16.37 14.25 5.11
C SER A 47 15.98 14.37 6.58
N GLY A 48 14.82 13.80 6.95
CA GLY A 48 14.27 13.89 8.31
C GLY A 48 13.50 15.19 8.61
N GLN A 49 13.27 16.04 7.61
CA GLN A 49 12.43 17.23 7.74
C GLN A 49 11.00 16.94 7.27
N ILE A 50 10.01 17.41 8.03
CA ILE A 50 8.60 17.38 7.64
C ILE A 50 8.22 18.72 7.02
N VAL A 51 7.57 18.65 5.85
CA VAL A 51 6.95 19.81 5.22
C VAL A 51 5.50 19.91 5.65
N VAL A 52 5.08 21.06 6.19
CA VAL A 52 3.72 21.28 6.68
C VAL A 52 3.01 22.32 5.81
N ARG A 53 1.84 21.98 5.27
CA ARG A 53 0.94 22.92 4.60
C ARG A 53 -0.35 23.07 5.41
N LYS A 54 -0.74 24.31 5.72
CA LYS A 54 -1.90 24.61 6.57
C LYS A 54 -3.26 24.48 5.87
N THR A 55 -3.25 24.06 4.62
CA THR A 55 -4.42 23.83 3.78
C THR A 55 -4.19 22.59 2.92
N ILE A 56 -5.26 21.94 2.48
CA ILE A 56 -5.19 20.86 1.49
C ILE A 56 -5.97 21.22 0.22
N GLU A 57 -5.26 21.16 -0.90
CA GLU A 57 -5.79 21.33 -2.25
C GLU A 57 -5.31 20.14 -3.08
N VAL A 58 -6.08 19.78 -4.12
CA VAL A 58 -5.73 18.64 -5.00
C VAL A 58 -4.36 18.85 -5.65
N ASP A 59 -4.09 20.06 -6.15
CA ASP A 59 -2.82 20.37 -6.82
C ASP A 59 -1.63 20.28 -5.85
N SER A 60 -1.84 20.67 -4.59
CA SER A 60 -0.82 20.56 -3.54
C SER A 60 -0.56 19.09 -3.18
N LEU A 61 -1.61 18.27 -3.08
CA LEU A 61 -1.46 16.83 -2.87
C LEU A 61 -0.68 16.18 -4.03
N GLN A 62 -1.05 16.49 -5.27
CA GLN A 62 -0.37 15.96 -6.46
C GLN A 62 1.10 16.37 -6.48
N THR A 63 1.39 17.64 -6.20
CA THR A 63 2.76 18.16 -6.11
C THR A 63 3.57 17.39 -5.06
N ALA A 64 3.02 17.09 -3.89
CA ALA A 64 3.72 16.29 -2.88
C ALA A 64 4.01 14.86 -3.39
N ILE A 65 3.02 14.22 -4.04
CA ILE A 65 3.14 12.88 -4.60
C ILE A 65 4.19 12.81 -5.71
N ASP A 66 4.24 13.80 -6.59
CA ASP A 66 5.23 13.91 -7.69
C ASP A 66 6.65 14.04 -7.14
N TRP A 67 6.80 14.74 -6.02
CA TRP A 67 8.05 14.82 -5.25
C TRP A 67 8.30 13.58 -4.36
N SER A 68 7.57 12.50 -4.61
CA SER A 68 7.70 11.21 -3.93
C SER A 68 7.51 11.31 -2.41
N LYS A 69 6.76 12.30 -1.93
CA LYS A 69 6.44 12.47 -0.51
C LYS A 69 5.30 11.56 -0.10
N GLN A 70 5.27 11.21 1.18
CA GLN A 70 4.21 10.46 1.83
C GLN A 70 3.33 11.44 2.63
N PRO A 71 2.20 11.86 2.07
CA PRO A 71 1.32 12.82 2.72
C PRO A 71 0.49 12.17 3.82
N LEU A 72 0.28 12.93 4.91
CA LEU A 72 -0.73 12.68 5.93
C LEU A 72 -1.63 13.91 6.05
N LEU A 73 -2.93 13.71 5.90
CA LEU A 73 -3.92 14.76 6.16
C LEU A 73 -4.38 14.69 7.62
N ILE A 74 -4.21 15.77 8.37
CA ILE A 74 -4.66 15.87 9.77
C ILE A 74 -5.77 16.91 9.82
N GLY A 75 -6.92 16.56 10.39
CA GLY A 75 -7.97 17.55 10.53
C GLY A 75 -9.37 17.04 10.79
N ARG A 76 -10.31 17.98 10.79
CA ARG A 76 -11.74 17.68 10.75
C ARG A 76 -12.18 17.76 9.29
N ILE A 77 -12.39 16.61 8.67
CA ILE A 77 -12.54 16.53 7.20
C ILE A 77 -13.91 15.95 6.89
N GLU A 78 -14.65 16.63 6.03
CA GLU A 78 -15.93 16.10 5.53
C GLU A 78 -15.69 14.91 4.58
N SER A 79 -16.64 13.98 4.55
CA SER A 79 -16.53 12.73 3.78
C SER A 79 -16.41 12.97 2.26
N PHE A 80 -17.08 13.98 1.72
CA PHE A 80 -17.06 14.29 0.28
C PHE A 80 -15.69 14.80 -0.20
N PRO A 81 -15.07 15.83 0.41
CA PRO A 81 -13.70 16.23 0.10
C PRO A 81 -12.68 15.09 0.28
N LEU A 82 -12.83 14.27 1.32
CA LEU A 82 -11.92 13.15 1.58
C LEU A 82 -11.93 12.13 0.44
N LYS A 83 -13.12 11.79 -0.08
CA LYS A 83 -13.26 10.86 -1.21
C LYS A 83 -12.56 11.38 -2.46
N LYS A 84 -12.66 12.69 -2.73
CA LYS A 84 -11.95 13.33 -3.85
C LYS A 84 -10.44 13.24 -3.67
N LEU A 85 -9.92 13.54 -2.47
CA LEU A 85 -8.48 13.45 -2.18
C LEU A 85 -7.95 12.01 -2.25
N PHE A 86 -8.73 11.04 -1.79
CA PHE A 86 -8.38 9.62 -1.88
C PHE A 86 -8.26 9.13 -3.34
N GLN A 87 -9.13 9.61 -4.22
CA GLN A 87 -9.03 9.33 -5.66
C GLN A 87 -7.78 9.95 -6.30
N GLN A 88 -7.18 10.95 -5.65
CA GLN A 88 -5.94 11.60 -6.08
C GLN A 88 -4.69 11.06 -5.35
N GLY A 89 -4.82 9.96 -4.59
CA GLY A 89 -3.68 9.28 -3.97
C GLY A 89 -3.38 9.64 -2.51
N LEU A 90 -4.27 10.36 -1.83
CA LEU A 90 -4.18 10.51 -0.37
C LEU A 90 -4.49 9.17 0.31
N ASN A 91 -3.48 8.52 0.87
CA ASN A 91 -3.63 7.18 1.48
C ASN A 91 -3.83 7.21 3.00
N TYR A 92 -3.42 8.29 3.67
CA TYR A 92 -3.48 8.40 5.13
C TYR A 92 -4.12 9.71 5.57
N PHE A 93 -5.00 9.60 6.56
CA PHE A 93 -5.59 10.74 7.23
C PHE A 93 -5.79 10.45 8.72
N LEU A 94 -5.73 11.49 9.53
CA LEU A 94 -6.08 11.48 10.94
C LEU A 94 -7.29 12.40 11.14
N ASP A 95 -8.43 11.80 11.42
CA ASP A 95 -9.67 12.53 11.68
C ASP A 95 -9.76 12.94 13.15
N LEU A 96 -9.69 14.26 13.40
CA LEU A 96 -9.76 14.84 14.74
C LEU A 96 -11.19 14.90 15.31
N GLN A 97 -12.20 14.42 14.57
CA GLN A 97 -13.53 14.17 15.15
C GLN A 97 -13.54 12.90 16.00
N THR A 98 -12.68 11.93 15.67
CA THR A 98 -12.66 10.60 16.29
C THR A 98 -11.35 10.28 16.99
N SER A 99 -10.28 10.99 16.66
CA SER A 99 -8.91 10.76 17.17
C SER A 99 -8.30 12.03 17.77
N GLN A 100 -7.18 11.89 18.49
CA GLN A 100 -6.46 13.03 19.07
C GLN A 100 -5.17 13.33 18.30
N ILE A 101 -4.70 14.58 18.35
CA ILE A 101 -3.43 14.98 17.71
C ILE A 101 -2.22 14.22 18.26
N VAL A 102 -2.28 13.75 19.50
CA VAL A 102 -1.20 12.95 20.08
C VAL A 102 -1.06 11.57 19.44
N ASP A 103 -2.05 11.13 18.67
CA ASP A 103 -2.09 9.82 18.01
C ASP A 103 -1.40 9.83 16.64
N ILE A 104 -0.77 10.95 16.23
CA ILE A 104 -0.10 11.01 14.93
C ILE A 104 1.09 10.03 14.90
N PRO A 105 1.17 9.15 13.88
CA PRO A 105 2.26 8.19 13.78
C PRO A 105 3.52 8.89 13.24
N LEU A 106 4.25 9.56 14.14
CA LEU A 106 5.49 10.28 13.84
C LEU A 106 6.73 9.37 13.93
N GLU A 107 6.54 8.05 14.03
CA GLU A 107 7.64 7.12 14.17
C GLU A 107 8.52 7.06 12.92
N ASN A 108 9.80 6.95 13.20
CA ASN A 108 10.82 6.60 12.24
C ASN A 108 10.63 5.14 11.79
N VAL A 109 10.59 4.91 10.48
CA VAL A 109 10.50 3.57 9.94
C VAL A 109 11.92 2.99 9.77
N PRO A 110 12.23 1.85 10.42
CA PRO A 110 13.49 1.17 10.20
C PRO A 110 13.52 0.61 8.77
N GLN A 111 14.43 1.11 7.94
CA GLN A 111 14.61 0.58 6.60
C GLN A 111 15.18 -0.84 6.66
N LYS A 112 14.56 -1.77 5.93
CA LYS A 112 15.03 -3.14 5.80
C LYS A 112 15.83 -3.26 4.50
N LYS A 113 17.16 -3.36 4.63
CA LYS A 113 18.05 -3.54 3.46
C LYS A 113 17.69 -4.82 2.70
N GLY A 114 17.63 -4.74 1.37
CA GLY A 114 17.38 -5.88 0.47
C GLY A 114 15.91 -6.24 0.27
N LEU A 115 14.97 -5.50 0.87
CA LEU A 115 13.53 -5.70 0.67
C LEU A 115 12.97 -4.61 -0.25
N ASN A 116 13.43 -4.65 -1.50
CA ASN A 116 12.97 -3.76 -2.55
C ASN A 116 11.82 -4.44 -3.32
N SER A 117 10.85 -3.63 -3.69
CA SER A 117 9.67 -4.06 -4.46
C SER A 117 9.58 -3.25 -5.75
N ILE A 118 9.16 -3.88 -6.84
CA ILE A 118 8.84 -3.17 -8.09
C ILE A 118 7.35 -3.32 -8.37
N VAL A 119 6.69 -2.20 -8.70
CA VAL A 119 5.34 -2.21 -9.27
C VAL A 119 5.47 -2.03 -10.77
N ILE A 120 5.12 -3.07 -11.52
CA ILE A 120 5.18 -3.13 -12.98
C ILE A 120 3.78 -2.83 -13.51
N GLY A 121 3.61 -1.67 -14.13
CA GLY A 121 2.31 -1.24 -14.65
C GLY A 121 2.22 0.28 -14.85
N PRO A 122 1.34 0.74 -15.75
CA PRO A 122 1.21 2.17 -16.06
C PRO A 122 0.42 2.96 -15.02
N ASP A 123 -0.33 2.30 -14.12
CA ASP A 123 -1.21 2.96 -13.15
C ASP A 123 -0.41 3.59 -11.99
N SER A 124 -0.33 4.93 -12.00
CA SER A 124 0.37 5.69 -10.97
C SER A 124 -0.32 5.60 -9.61
N LEU A 125 -1.64 5.52 -9.54
CA LEU A 125 -2.40 5.49 -8.31
C LEU A 125 -2.21 4.14 -7.60
N LEU A 126 -2.24 3.05 -8.37
CA LEU A 126 -1.93 1.71 -7.87
C LEU A 126 -0.52 1.65 -7.27
N PHE A 127 0.48 2.17 -8.00
CA PHE A 127 1.85 2.27 -7.49
C PHE A 127 1.92 3.08 -6.19
N GLN A 128 1.32 4.27 -6.14
CA GLN A 128 1.39 5.13 -4.94
C GLN A 128 0.74 4.45 -3.73
N ARG A 129 -0.35 3.72 -3.94
CA ARG A 129 -1.02 2.94 -2.89
C ARG A 129 -0.14 1.81 -2.38
N ILE A 130 0.42 0.99 -3.27
CA ILE A 130 1.33 -0.10 -2.87
C ILE A 130 2.54 0.48 -2.11
N ARG A 131 3.17 1.52 -2.68
CA ARG A 131 4.32 2.20 -2.09
C ARG A 131 4.04 2.72 -0.69
N ALA A 132 2.90 3.37 -0.49
CA ALA A 132 2.51 3.91 0.82
C ALA A 132 2.52 2.83 1.91
N HIS A 133 1.93 1.67 1.62
CA HIS A 133 1.84 0.57 2.57
C HIS A 133 3.18 -0.12 2.81
N LEU A 134 3.96 -0.34 1.76
CA LEU A 134 5.29 -0.96 1.88
C LEU A 134 6.29 -0.03 2.58
N LYS A 135 6.18 1.29 2.39
CA LYS A 135 6.98 2.28 3.11
C LYS A 135 6.77 2.16 4.62
N ALA A 136 5.55 1.91 5.09
CA ALA A 136 5.27 1.70 6.52
C ALA A 136 5.97 0.46 7.11
N LEU A 137 6.39 -0.48 6.26
CA LEU A 137 7.11 -1.69 6.65
C LEU A 137 8.63 -1.56 6.50
N GLY A 138 9.09 -0.39 6.04
CA GLY A 138 10.49 -0.11 5.78
C GLY A 138 11.00 -0.67 4.46
N TRP A 139 10.09 -0.99 3.53
CA TRP A 139 10.41 -1.49 2.19
C TRP A 139 10.45 -0.32 1.20
N GLU A 140 11.36 -0.41 0.25
CA GLU A 140 11.41 0.53 -0.87
C GLU A 140 10.57 -0.01 -2.03
N THR A 141 9.83 0.88 -2.68
CA THR A 141 8.98 0.52 -3.83
C THR A 141 9.32 1.40 -5.00
N ILE A 142 9.77 0.76 -6.09
CA ILE A 142 10.20 1.40 -7.32
C ILE A 142 9.12 1.23 -8.39
N PRO A 143 8.72 2.30 -9.09
CA PRO A 143 7.77 2.20 -10.20
C PRO A 143 8.48 1.71 -11.47
N CYS A 144 7.89 0.75 -12.16
CA CYS A 144 8.24 0.36 -13.52
C CYS A 144 7.02 0.58 -14.42
N ARG A 145 6.88 1.83 -14.93
CA ARG A 145 5.73 2.23 -15.76
C ARG A 145 5.81 1.67 -17.18
N GLU A 146 7.02 1.48 -17.67
CA GLU A 146 7.29 0.95 -19.01
C GLU A 146 8.10 -0.35 -18.91
N LEU A 147 7.61 -1.40 -19.58
CA LEU A 147 8.26 -2.72 -19.59
C LEU A 147 9.69 -2.70 -20.18
N SER A 148 10.00 -1.72 -21.03
CA SER A 148 11.33 -1.47 -21.59
C SER A 148 12.38 -1.21 -20.50
N ALA A 149 12.01 -0.47 -19.44
CA ALA A 149 12.89 -0.10 -18.35
C ALA A 149 13.12 -1.22 -17.33
N LEU A 150 12.30 -2.29 -17.36
CA LEU A 150 12.31 -3.33 -16.32
C LEU A 150 13.68 -3.97 -16.11
N ASN A 151 14.43 -4.23 -17.18
CA ASN A 151 15.76 -4.84 -17.09
C ASN A 151 16.78 -3.96 -16.36
N GLU A 152 16.72 -2.64 -16.56
CA GLU A 152 17.63 -1.68 -15.91
C GLU A 152 17.28 -1.54 -14.43
N ILE A 153 16.00 -1.33 -14.14
CA ILE A 153 15.48 -1.21 -12.77
C ILE A 153 15.75 -2.51 -11.98
N PHE A 154 15.55 -3.68 -12.60
CA PHE A 154 15.83 -4.95 -11.95
C PHE A 154 17.30 -5.10 -11.56
N LYS A 155 18.23 -4.67 -12.44
CA LYS A 155 19.67 -4.73 -12.16
C LYS A 155 20.04 -3.78 -11.02
N GLU A 156 19.54 -2.56 -11.05
CA GLU A 156 19.87 -1.51 -10.08
C GLU A 156 19.35 -1.80 -8.67
N TYR A 157 18.10 -2.24 -8.55
CA TYR A 157 17.41 -2.27 -7.25
C TYR A 157 17.32 -3.65 -6.60
N GLU A 158 17.73 -4.73 -7.28
CA GLU A 158 17.73 -6.10 -6.72
C GLU A 158 16.46 -6.47 -5.92
N PRO A 159 15.28 -6.40 -6.55
CA PRO A 159 14.01 -6.54 -5.85
C PRO A 159 13.76 -7.98 -5.40
N GLY A 160 13.12 -8.13 -4.24
CA GLY A 160 12.61 -9.42 -3.75
C GLY A 160 11.15 -9.68 -4.10
N LEU A 161 10.41 -8.64 -4.53
CA LEU A 161 8.97 -8.70 -4.78
C LEU A 161 8.57 -7.88 -6.01
N PHE A 162 7.70 -8.45 -6.84
CA PHE A 162 7.03 -7.78 -7.94
C PHE A 162 5.53 -7.71 -7.70
N PHE A 163 4.94 -6.54 -7.96
CA PHE A 163 3.52 -6.37 -8.23
C PHE A 163 3.36 -6.16 -9.73
N VAL A 164 2.58 -7.00 -10.39
CA VAL A 164 2.41 -6.93 -11.85
C VAL A 164 0.97 -6.64 -12.20
N ASP A 165 0.72 -5.51 -12.83
CA ASP A 165 -0.59 -5.09 -13.31
C ASP A 165 -0.95 -5.78 -14.64
N TRP A 166 -1.34 -7.05 -14.54
CA TRP A 166 -1.82 -7.83 -15.69
C TRP A 166 -3.15 -7.32 -16.25
N GLU A 167 -3.83 -6.40 -15.56
CA GLU A 167 -5.08 -5.80 -16.03
C GLU A 167 -4.82 -4.84 -17.20
N ARG A 168 -3.73 -4.07 -17.12
CA ARG A 168 -3.41 -2.99 -18.07
C ARG A 168 -2.24 -3.33 -19.00
N LEU A 169 -1.46 -4.36 -18.69
CA LEU A 169 -0.31 -4.78 -19.48
C LEU A 169 -0.66 -5.86 -20.50
N SER A 170 0.10 -5.90 -21.60
CA SER A 170 0.11 -7.03 -22.53
C SER A 170 0.73 -8.25 -21.84
N VAL A 171 -0.07 -9.30 -21.64
CA VAL A 171 0.37 -10.52 -20.96
C VAL A 171 1.56 -11.16 -21.69
N ARG A 172 1.47 -11.26 -23.02
CA ARG A 172 2.53 -11.86 -23.85
C ARG A 172 3.85 -11.12 -23.71
N ASP A 173 3.82 -9.79 -23.85
CA ASP A 173 5.05 -8.98 -23.80
C ASP A 173 5.63 -8.96 -22.39
N THR A 174 4.78 -8.92 -21.37
CA THR A 174 5.21 -8.95 -19.97
C THR A 174 5.86 -10.28 -19.63
N VAL A 175 5.25 -11.41 -20.02
CA VAL A 175 5.84 -12.74 -19.83
C VAL A 175 7.18 -12.86 -20.56
N ASP A 176 7.28 -12.40 -21.82
CA ASP A 176 8.54 -12.42 -22.56
C ASP A 176 9.62 -11.58 -21.85
N ARG A 177 9.27 -10.39 -21.35
CA ARG A 177 10.20 -9.56 -20.57
C ARG A 177 10.64 -10.22 -19.28
N LEU A 178 9.73 -10.83 -18.52
CA LEU A 178 10.06 -11.55 -17.29
C LEU A 178 10.96 -12.78 -17.56
N LYS A 179 10.74 -13.50 -18.67
CA LYS A 179 11.60 -14.60 -19.14
C LYS A 179 13.03 -14.16 -19.42
N ASN A 180 13.16 -12.96 -19.98
CA ASN A 180 14.43 -12.40 -20.43
C ASN A 180 15.14 -11.54 -19.36
N LEU A 181 14.65 -11.54 -18.12
CA LEU A 181 15.35 -10.89 -17.02
C LEU A 181 16.70 -11.59 -16.73
N PRO A 182 17.74 -10.84 -16.32
CA PRO A 182 19.01 -11.43 -15.92
C PRO A 182 18.82 -12.53 -14.88
N GLN A 183 19.41 -13.71 -15.11
CA GLN A 183 19.32 -14.81 -14.16
C GLN A 183 20.01 -14.45 -12.85
N ARG A 184 19.30 -14.64 -11.75
CA ARG A 184 19.80 -14.50 -10.37
C ARG A 184 19.51 -15.78 -9.58
N GLY A 185 20.22 -15.97 -8.47
CA GLY A 185 20.05 -17.15 -7.62
C GLY A 185 18.64 -17.31 -7.04
N ILE A 186 17.90 -16.22 -6.87
CA ILE A 186 16.49 -16.21 -6.44
C ILE A 186 15.73 -15.24 -7.35
N PHE A 187 14.66 -15.72 -7.97
CA PHE A 187 13.74 -14.87 -8.73
C PHE A 187 12.75 -14.20 -7.77
N PRO A 188 12.38 -12.91 -7.97
CA PRO A 188 11.44 -12.23 -7.09
C PRO A 188 10.10 -12.94 -7.02
N PHE A 189 9.45 -12.91 -5.86
CA PHE A 189 8.06 -13.34 -5.77
C PHE A 189 7.17 -12.40 -6.59
N VAL A 190 6.16 -12.92 -7.28
CA VAL A 190 5.27 -12.12 -8.13
C VAL A 190 3.84 -12.18 -7.60
N ILE A 191 3.31 -11.01 -7.27
CA ILE A 191 1.89 -10.79 -6.98
C ILE A 191 1.25 -10.23 -8.25
N GLY A 192 0.32 -10.98 -8.83
CA GLY A 192 -0.38 -10.59 -10.04
C GLY A 192 -1.68 -9.88 -9.74
N ILE A 193 -1.89 -8.75 -10.39
CA ILE A 193 -3.08 -7.92 -10.24
C ILE A 193 -3.94 -8.14 -11.50
N ARG A 194 -5.02 -8.89 -11.34
CA ARG A 194 -5.99 -9.21 -12.41
C ARG A 194 -7.33 -9.57 -11.80
N ASP A 195 -8.41 -9.02 -12.35
CA ASP A 195 -9.75 -9.43 -11.94
C ASP A 195 -10.09 -10.81 -12.52
N VAL A 196 -10.23 -11.81 -11.65
CA VAL A 196 -10.56 -13.19 -12.00
C VAL A 196 -11.95 -13.29 -12.64
N GLY A 197 -12.83 -12.31 -12.43
CA GLY A 197 -14.17 -12.25 -13.00
C GLY A 197 -14.23 -11.79 -14.47
N ARG A 198 -13.10 -11.37 -15.07
CA ARG A 198 -13.08 -10.86 -16.45
C ARG A 198 -12.98 -11.96 -17.52
N GLU A 199 -13.53 -11.64 -18.69
CA GLU A 199 -13.37 -12.44 -19.89
C GLU A 199 -11.88 -12.51 -20.30
N ASN A 200 -11.45 -13.64 -20.87
CA ASN A 200 -10.09 -13.95 -21.33
C ASN A 200 -9.07 -14.44 -20.28
N LEU A 201 -9.41 -14.57 -18.99
CA LEU A 201 -8.48 -15.12 -17.98
C LEU A 201 -7.86 -16.45 -18.39
N PHE A 202 -8.63 -17.38 -18.95
CA PHE A 202 -8.11 -18.69 -19.39
C PHE A 202 -7.05 -18.56 -20.49
N GLN A 203 -7.24 -17.61 -21.41
CA GLN A 203 -6.26 -17.33 -22.46
C GLN A 203 -4.97 -16.77 -21.84
N ASP A 204 -5.08 -15.82 -20.92
CA ASP A 204 -3.92 -15.22 -20.28
C ASP A 204 -3.14 -16.22 -19.42
N LEU A 205 -3.85 -17.10 -18.71
CA LEU A 205 -3.24 -18.20 -17.96
C LEU A 205 -2.47 -19.15 -18.91
N SER A 206 -3.02 -19.43 -20.09
CA SER A 206 -2.35 -20.27 -21.10
C SER A 206 -1.10 -19.63 -21.72
N ILE A 207 -1.00 -18.30 -21.69
CA ILE A 207 0.18 -17.55 -22.17
C ILE A 207 1.34 -17.63 -21.15
N GLY A 208 1.07 -18.08 -19.93
CA GLY A 208 2.10 -18.41 -18.93
C GLY A 208 2.16 -17.46 -17.73
N ILE A 209 1.08 -16.74 -17.39
CA ILE A 209 1.03 -15.95 -16.13
C ILE A 209 1.40 -16.83 -14.92
N ARG A 210 0.94 -18.09 -14.89
CA ARG A 210 1.19 -19.03 -13.80
C ARG A 210 2.65 -19.45 -13.63
N ASP A 211 3.47 -19.26 -14.67
CA ASP A 211 4.90 -19.56 -14.59
C ASP A 211 5.61 -18.58 -13.64
N TYR A 212 5.02 -17.40 -13.41
CA TYR A 212 5.58 -16.32 -12.61
C TYR A 212 4.80 -16.07 -11.33
N CYS A 213 3.47 -16.21 -11.40
CA CYS A 213 2.56 -15.76 -10.38
C CYS A 213 1.68 -16.91 -9.91
N GLN A 214 1.75 -17.25 -8.62
CA GLN A 214 0.91 -18.31 -8.04
C GLN A 214 -0.52 -17.82 -7.75
N ASP A 215 -0.65 -16.57 -7.28
CA ASP A 215 -1.92 -15.99 -6.85
C ASP A 215 -2.25 -14.71 -7.62
N LEU A 216 -3.50 -14.61 -8.11
CA LEU A 216 -4.02 -13.42 -8.74
C LEU A 216 -5.02 -12.74 -7.81
N TYR A 217 -4.91 -11.42 -7.70
CA TYR A 217 -5.77 -10.59 -6.90
C TYR A 217 -6.40 -9.51 -7.76
N SER A 218 -7.69 -9.24 -7.57
CA SER A 218 -8.27 -8.01 -8.10
C SER A 218 -7.62 -6.78 -7.46
N GLU A 219 -7.67 -5.64 -8.14
CA GLU A 219 -7.18 -4.37 -7.57
C GLU A 219 -7.89 -4.05 -6.24
N LYS A 220 -9.18 -4.40 -6.14
CA LYS A 220 -9.95 -4.29 -4.89
C LYS A 220 -9.38 -5.17 -3.79
N GLU A 221 -9.03 -6.41 -4.06
CA GLU A 221 -8.43 -7.31 -3.06
C GLU A 221 -7.04 -6.83 -2.64
N ILE A 222 -6.21 -6.36 -3.56
CA ILE A 222 -4.94 -5.71 -3.22
C ILE A 222 -5.20 -4.52 -2.29
N PHE A 223 -6.18 -3.69 -2.61
CA PHE A 223 -6.56 -2.58 -1.74
C PHE A 223 -7.21 -2.99 -0.44
N GLU A 224 -7.89 -4.12 -0.34
CA GLU A 224 -8.39 -4.63 0.95
C GLU A 224 -7.23 -5.13 1.81
N ILE A 225 -6.31 -5.88 1.22
CA ILE A 225 -5.09 -6.39 1.86
C ILE A 225 -4.24 -5.23 2.37
N LEU A 226 -4.11 -4.18 1.57
CA LEU A 226 -3.31 -3.01 1.90
C LEU A 226 -4.08 -2.03 2.83
N ASN A 227 -5.29 -1.61 2.46
CA ASN A 227 -6.05 -0.51 3.09
C ASN A 227 -6.96 -0.91 4.28
N HIS A 228 -6.58 -1.81 5.18
CA HIS A 228 -7.38 -2.07 6.40
C HIS A 228 -7.56 -0.86 7.37
N SER A 229 -7.26 0.37 6.91
CA SER A 229 -7.42 1.66 7.60
C SER A 229 -8.41 2.62 6.92
N ILE A 230 -9.06 2.27 5.80
CA ILE A 230 -9.98 3.18 5.10
C ILE A 230 -11.44 2.77 5.37
N PRO A 231 -12.36 3.70 5.72
CA PRO A 231 -13.76 3.37 5.93
C PRO A 231 -14.35 2.71 4.67
N THR A 232 -14.97 1.54 4.84
CA THR A 232 -15.84 0.94 3.82
C THR A 232 -16.93 1.95 3.46
N LEU A 233 -16.83 2.52 2.25
CA LEU A 233 -17.74 3.55 1.72
C LEU A 233 -19.06 2.97 1.18
N GLU A 234 -19.33 1.69 1.40
CA GLU A 234 -20.60 1.05 1.05
C GLU A 234 -21.24 0.53 2.34
N GLY A 235 -22.32 1.22 2.73
CA GLY A 235 -23.29 0.66 3.66
C GLY A 235 -24.00 -0.51 2.99
N GLU A 236 -23.42 -1.70 3.11
CA GLU A 236 -24.21 -2.92 3.16
C GLU A 236 -24.08 -3.48 4.57
N SER A 237 -25.23 -3.47 5.25
CA SER A 237 -25.55 -4.18 6.49
C SER A 237 -24.58 -5.31 6.83
N TYR A 238 -23.83 -5.13 7.91
CA TYR A 238 -23.09 -6.17 8.62
C TYR A 238 -24.06 -7.27 9.09
N GLY A 239 -24.30 -8.24 8.20
CA GLY A 239 -24.89 -9.52 8.53
C GLY A 239 -23.79 -10.58 8.50
N SER A 240 -23.17 -10.84 9.65
CA SER A 240 -22.25 -11.95 9.94
C SER A 240 -21.01 -12.09 9.04
N GLU A 241 -19.83 -11.94 9.65
CA GLU A 241 -18.56 -12.42 9.10
C GLU A 241 -18.70 -13.89 8.66
N LYS A 242 -18.82 -14.11 7.34
CA LYS A 242 -18.54 -15.43 6.75
C LYS A 242 -17.09 -15.43 6.32
N PHE A 243 -16.26 -16.01 7.18
CA PHE A 243 -14.97 -16.58 6.83
C PHE A 243 -15.00 -17.18 5.43
N LYS A 244 -14.13 -16.73 4.51
CA LYS A 244 -13.97 -17.37 3.19
C LYS A 244 -13.49 -18.80 3.41
N ARG A 245 -14.43 -19.74 3.27
CA ARG A 245 -14.21 -21.20 3.37
C ARG A 245 -13.70 -21.69 2.03
N LEU A 246 -12.42 -22.05 1.94
CA LEU A 246 -11.88 -22.76 0.78
C LEU A 246 -12.26 -24.24 0.88
N VAL A 247 -13.08 -24.73 -0.05
CA VAL A 247 -13.45 -26.14 -0.21
C VAL A 247 -12.85 -26.63 -1.51
N PHE A 248 -11.87 -27.52 -1.43
CA PHE A 248 -11.33 -28.19 -2.62
C PHE A 248 -12.14 -29.47 -2.89
N LYS A 249 -12.70 -29.57 -4.10
CA LYS A 249 -13.34 -30.78 -4.60
C LYS A 249 -12.50 -31.34 -5.73
N PHE A 250 -11.91 -32.51 -5.53
CA PHE A 250 -11.16 -33.20 -6.58
C PHE A 250 -12.00 -34.35 -7.15
N ARG A 251 -12.03 -34.49 -8.47
CA ARG A 251 -12.63 -35.62 -9.18
C ARG A 251 -11.51 -36.59 -9.55
N THR A 252 -11.41 -37.72 -8.86
CA THR A 252 -10.51 -38.82 -9.24
C THR A 252 -11.34 -40.03 -9.64
N GLY A 253 -11.79 -40.06 -10.90
CA GLY A 253 -12.47 -41.22 -11.50
C GLY A 253 -13.98 -41.34 -11.20
N ILE A 254 -14.54 -42.52 -11.50
CA ILE A 254 -15.99 -42.79 -11.63
C ILE A 254 -16.71 -42.95 -10.27
N GLN A 255 -16.00 -43.17 -9.16
CA GLN A 255 -16.57 -43.15 -7.81
C GLN A 255 -15.83 -42.14 -6.94
N SER A 256 -16.59 -41.25 -6.28
CA SER A 256 -16.07 -40.12 -5.51
C SER A 256 -15.63 -40.57 -4.12
N ALA A 257 -14.35 -40.40 -3.77
CA ALA A 257 -13.86 -40.51 -2.40
C ALA A 257 -13.66 -39.11 -1.81
N GLU A 258 -14.33 -38.83 -0.70
CA GLU A 258 -14.30 -37.53 -0.01
C GLU A 258 -13.19 -37.54 1.06
N ILE A 259 -12.20 -36.64 0.93
CA ILE A 259 -11.19 -36.44 1.98
C ILE A 259 -11.26 -34.99 2.44
N ARG A 260 -11.51 -34.80 3.75
CA ARG A 260 -11.68 -33.52 4.42
C ARG A 260 -10.46 -33.23 5.29
N VAL A 261 -9.85 -32.06 5.12
CA VAL A 261 -8.74 -31.60 5.97
C VAL A 261 -9.08 -30.20 6.49
N GLU A 262 -9.03 -30.01 7.81
CA GLU A 262 -9.35 -28.76 8.51
C GLU A 262 -8.16 -28.32 9.38
N LYS A 263 -7.87 -27.02 9.40
CA LYS A 263 -6.89 -26.43 10.33
C LYS A 263 -7.55 -25.26 11.06
N ALA A 264 -7.59 -25.34 12.39
CA ALA A 264 -8.09 -24.30 13.27
C ALA A 264 -6.99 -23.87 14.24
N ALA A 265 -6.84 -22.58 14.47
CA ALA A 265 -6.15 -22.06 15.65
C ALA A 265 -6.86 -20.80 16.17
N SER A 266 -7.04 -20.75 17.48
CA SER A 266 -7.77 -19.74 18.25
C SER A 266 -6.82 -18.90 19.11
N THR A 267 -7.14 -17.63 19.37
CA THR A 267 -7.26 -17.09 20.74
C THR A 267 -7.83 -15.66 20.73
N GLN A 268 -8.71 -15.42 21.70
CA GLN A 268 -9.26 -14.13 22.10
C GLN A 268 -8.32 -13.44 23.11
N LEU A 269 -8.31 -12.10 23.14
CA LEU A 269 -8.24 -11.25 24.35
C LEU A 269 -8.42 -9.77 23.97
N SER A 270 -9.19 -9.03 24.79
CA SER A 270 -9.55 -7.63 24.63
C SER A 270 -8.51 -6.69 25.25
N ASP A 271 -8.32 -5.53 24.60
CA ASP A 271 -8.24 -4.16 25.19
C ASP A 271 -7.38 -3.23 24.31
N SER A 272 -8.06 -2.23 23.73
CA SER A 272 -7.59 -1.11 22.87
C SER A 272 -6.55 -1.44 21.79
N HIS A 273 -6.56 -2.68 21.32
CA HIS A 273 -5.46 -3.29 20.58
C HIS A 273 -5.64 -3.22 19.05
N LEU A 274 -6.65 -2.52 18.51
CA LEU A 274 -7.03 -2.70 17.10
C LEU A 274 -5.97 -2.23 16.10
N GLU A 275 -5.34 -1.07 16.33
CA GLU A 275 -4.27 -0.55 15.45
C GLU A 275 -2.97 -1.34 15.59
N LYS A 276 -2.58 -1.68 16.83
CA LYS A 276 -1.43 -2.57 17.11
C LYS A 276 -1.67 -4.01 16.63
N ILE A 277 -2.92 -4.49 16.61
CA ILE A 277 -3.34 -5.77 16.01
C ILE A 277 -3.33 -5.66 14.50
N LYS A 278 -3.76 -4.55 13.90
CA LYS A 278 -3.73 -4.36 12.45
C LYS A 278 -2.30 -4.31 11.93
N GLN A 279 -1.42 -3.54 12.57
CA GLN A 279 0.02 -3.59 12.30
C GLN A 279 0.60 -4.97 12.59
N ARG A 280 0.27 -5.64 13.72
CA ARG A 280 0.73 -7.03 13.97
C ARG A 280 0.14 -8.07 13.03
N LYS A 281 -1.05 -7.86 12.45
CA LYS A 281 -1.67 -8.76 11.48
C LYS A 281 -1.07 -8.58 10.10
N ILE A 282 -0.77 -7.35 9.69
CA ILE A 282 -0.01 -7.06 8.46
C ILE A 282 1.42 -7.60 8.60
N LEU A 283 2.09 -7.32 9.73
CA LEU A 283 3.42 -7.87 10.04
C LEU A 283 3.41 -9.39 10.24
N GLY A 284 2.32 -9.94 10.80
CA GLY A 284 2.15 -11.38 11.04
C GLY A 284 1.88 -12.15 9.76
N TRP A 285 1.02 -11.64 8.89
CA TRP A 285 0.76 -12.21 7.56
C TRP A 285 2.00 -12.13 6.68
N MET A 286 2.78 -11.05 6.75
CA MET A 286 4.03 -10.91 5.99
C MET A 286 5.23 -11.64 6.62
N SER A 287 5.17 -11.98 7.91
CA SER A 287 6.19 -12.84 8.54
C SER A 287 6.12 -14.30 8.09
N GLU A 288 5.02 -14.71 7.45
CA GLU A 288 4.89 -16.02 6.79
C GLU A 288 5.55 -16.05 5.40
N PHE A 289 6.01 -14.91 4.87
CA PHE A 289 6.70 -14.77 3.58
C PHE A 289 8.20 -14.41 3.70
N LEU A 290 8.75 -14.42 4.92
CA LEU A 290 10.19 -14.39 5.21
C LEU A 290 10.66 -15.79 5.65
#